data_AF-Q8YW95-F1
#
_entry.id   AF-Q8YW95-F1
#
_cell.length_a   1.000
_cell.length_b   1.000
_cell.length_c   1.000
_cell.angle_alpha   90.00
_cell.angle_beta   90.00
_cell.angle_gamma   90.00
#
_symmetry.space_group_name_H-M   'P 1'
#
loop_
_entity.id
_entity.type
_entity.pdbx_description
1 polymer ?
#
loop_
_entity_poly.entity_id
_entity_poly.type
_entity_poly.pdbx_seq_one_letter_code
_entity_poly.pdbx_strand_id
1 'polypeptide(L)'
;MKIYKNRTFDRWARKEGLKNLSLCNAVNEMAPGLYDADLGGGLFKKRIAKPGKGKSGGFRTLIATNNEDVGFLFLAFQKTNAVTLTHMKKKL
;
A
#
# COMPACT_ATOMS: atom_id res chain seq x y z
N MET A 1 6.95 7.70 12.34
CA MET A 1 6.43 6.66 11.43
C MET A 1 7.43 6.40 10.30
N LYS A 2 7.95 5.18 10.18
CA LYS A 2 8.89 4.83 9.10
C LYS A 2 8.14 4.22 7.92
N ILE A 3 8.48 4.62 6.70
CA ILE A 3 7.86 4.09 5.48
C ILE A 3 8.94 3.44 4.63
N TYR A 4 8.71 2.18 4.28
CA TYR A 4 9.58 1.36 3.48
C TYR A 4 8.92 1.03 2.15
N LYS A 5 9.74 0.90 1.12
CA LYS A 5 9.33 0.44 -0.21
C LYS A 5 10.30 -0.63 -0.66
N ASN A 6 9.79 -1.71 -1.22
CA ASN A 6 10.66 -2.63 -1.94
C ASN A 6 11.09 -2.00 -3.29
N ARG A 7 12.21 -2.48 -3.85
CA ARG A 7 12.79 -1.92 -5.08
C ARG A 7 11.82 -1.98 -6.28
N THR A 8 11.03 -3.06 -6.37
CA THR A 8 10.07 -3.27 -7.45
C THR A 8 8.93 -2.26 -7.39
N PHE A 9 8.40 -2.03 -6.18
CA PHE A 9 7.38 -1.04 -5.90
C PHE A 9 7.91 0.38 -6.16
N ASP A 10 9.13 0.70 -5.72
CA ASP A 10 9.71 2.03 -5.96
C ASP A 10 9.88 2.33 -7.46
N ARG A 11 10.38 1.35 -8.23
CA ARG A 11 10.48 1.48 -9.70
C ARG A 11 9.11 1.70 -10.34
N TRP A 12 8.11 0.93 -9.93
CA TRP A 12 6.75 1.07 -10.43
C TRP A 12 6.14 2.43 -10.04
N ALA A 13 6.29 2.85 -8.78
CA ALA A 13 5.79 4.11 -8.27
C ALA A 13 6.35 5.29 -9.07
N ARG A 14 7.66 5.26 -9.39
CA ARG A 14 8.28 6.26 -10.27
C ARG A 14 7.68 6.26 -11.67
N LYS A 15 7.49 5.07 -12.28
CA LYS A 15 6.88 4.95 -13.62
C LYS A 15 5.46 5.51 -13.67
N GLU A 16 4.69 5.33 -12.61
CA GLU A 16 3.31 5.83 -12.50
C GLU A 16 3.22 7.28 -11.98
N GLY A 17 4.37 7.91 -11.68
CA GLY A 17 4.44 9.26 -11.12
C GLY A 17 3.96 9.38 -9.67
N LEU A 18 3.80 8.26 -8.96
CA LEU A 18 3.33 8.23 -7.58
C LEU A 18 4.37 8.86 -6.64
N LYS A 19 4.01 10.02 -6.09
CA LYS A 19 4.90 10.80 -5.23
C LYS A 19 5.01 10.18 -3.83
N ASN A 20 6.17 10.36 -3.19
CA ASN A 20 6.37 9.93 -1.79
C ASN A 20 5.31 10.54 -0.85
N LEU A 21 4.91 11.79 -1.09
CA LEU A 21 3.86 12.45 -0.32
C LEU A 21 2.53 11.67 -0.36
N SER A 22 2.17 11.09 -1.52
CA SER A 22 0.97 10.26 -1.65
C SER A 22 1.05 8.98 -0.80
N LEU A 23 2.26 8.41 -0.65
CA LEU A 23 2.48 7.27 0.23
C LEU A 23 2.39 7.66 1.70
N CYS A 24 3.01 8.77 2.09
CA CYS A 24 2.91 9.30 3.45
C CYS A 24 1.45 9.57 3.84
N ASN A 25 0.69 10.20 2.93
CA ASN A 25 -0.74 10.46 3.15
C ASN A 25 -1.53 9.16 3.26
N ALA A 26 -1.26 8.17 2.41
CA ALA A 26 -1.93 6.88 2.49
C ALA A 26 -1.71 6.20 3.84
N VAL A 27 -0.49 6.28 4.39
CA VAL A 27 -0.18 5.73 5.72
C VAL A 27 -0.84 6.55 6.84
N ASN A 28 -0.81 7.88 6.76
CA ASN A 28 -1.50 8.74 7.73
C ASN A 28 -3.02 8.48 7.76
N GLU A 29 -3.62 8.19 6.61
CA GLU A 29 -5.02 7.78 6.52
C GLU A 29 -5.26 6.39 7.14
N MET A 30 -4.29 5.48 7.10
CA MET A 30 -4.44 4.15 7.71
C MET A 30 -4.47 4.19 9.24
N ALA A 31 -3.81 5.16 9.88
CA ALA A 31 -3.78 5.29 11.34
C ALA A 31 -5.20 5.38 11.98
N PRO A 32 -6.14 6.19 11.46
CA PRO A 32 -7.54 6.17 11.90
C PRO A 32 -8.40 5.06 11.27
N GLY A 33 -7.79 4.05 10.64
CA GLY A 33 -8.50 2.92 10.05
C GLY A 33 -9.05 3.14 8.64
N LEU A 34 -8.64 4.20 7.91
CA LEU A 34 -9.03 4.33 6.51
C LEU A 34 -8.16 3.42 5.63
N TYR A 35 -8.62 2.21 5.41
CA TYR A 35 -8.11 1.25 4.43
C TYR A 35 -9.27 0.53 3.75
N ASP A 36 -9.02 -0.10 2.60
CA ASP A 36 -10.08 -0.78 1.84
C ASP A 36 -10.42 -2.15 2.45
N ALA A 37 -9.42 -2.87 2.96
CA ALA A 37 -9.60 -4.14 3.66
C ALA A 37 -8.39 -4.48 4.54
N ASP A 38 -8.66 -5.10 5.68
CA ASP A 38 -7.66 -5.85 6.45
C ASP A 38 -7.65 -7.30 5.94
N LEU A 39 -6.49 -7.81 5.56
CA LEU A 39 -6.29 -9.19 5.10
C LEU A 39 -5.73 -10.11 6.20
N GLY A 40 -5.55 -9.59 7.41
CA GLY A 40 -4.97 -10.28 8.56
C GLY A 40 -3.44 -10.26 8.55
N GLY A 41 -2.84 -10.52 9.72
CA GLY A 41 -1.39 -10.65 9.87
C GLY A 41 -0.59 -9.36 9.62
N GLY A 42 -1.24 -8.19 9.77
CA GLY A 42 -0.63 -6.89 9.50
C GLY A 42 -0.64 -6.50 8.03
N LEU A 43 -1.42 -7.17 7.17
CA LEU A 43 -1.50 -6.88 5.74
C LEU A 43 -2.82 -6.19 5.37
N PHE A 44 -2.73 -5.04 4.71
CA PHE A 44 -3.87 -4.20 4.37
C PHE A 44 -3.94 -3.91 2.87
N LYS A 45 -5.15 -3.80 2.34
CA LYS A 45 -5.43 -3.20 1.04
C LYS A 45 -5.72 -1.72 1.23
N LYS A 46 -5.05 -0.87 0.46
CA LYS A 46 -5.24 0.58 0.51
C LYS A 46 -5.28 1.17 -0.90
N ARG A 47 -6.24 2.05 -1.15
CA ARG A 47 -6.30 2.86 -2.36
C ARG A 47 -5.52 4.16 -2.17
N ILE A 48 -4.56 4.40 -3.04
CA ILE A 48 -3.74 5.60 -3.07
C ILE A 48 -4.16 6.45 -4.27
N ALA A 49 -4.47 7.72 -4.03
CA ALA A 49 -4.88 8.63 -5.10
C ALA A 49 -3.75 8.80 -6.14
N LYS A 50 -4.11 8.79 -7.42
CA LYS A 50 -3.18 9.07 -8.50
C LYS A 50 -2.91 10.58 -8.56
N PRO A 51 -1.66 11.04 -8.66
CA PRO A 51 -1.39 12.47 -8.83
C PRO A 51 -2.14 13.04 -10.05
N GLY A 52 -2.84 14.15 -9.87
CA GLY A 52 -3.58 14.83 -10.95
C GLY A 52 -4.88 14.14 -11.40
N LYS A 53 -5.29 13.03 -10.76
CA LYS A 53 -6.61 12.41 -10.98
C LYS A 53 -7.31 12.12 -9.64
N GLY A 54 -8.63 12.20 -9.61
CA GLY A 54 -9.42 11.90 -8.41
C GLY A 54 -9.25 10.45 -7.92
N LYS A 55 -9.74 10.16 -6.69
CA LYS A 55 -9.62 8.85 -6.02
C LYS A 55 -10.15 7.67 -6.86
N SER A 56 -11.09 7.91 -7.78
CA SER A 56 -11.70 6.89 -8.65
C SER A 56 -10.70 6.22 -9.62
N GLY A 57 -9.58 6.87 -9.95
CA GLY A 57 -8.50 6.30 -10.76
C GLY A 57 -7.24 5.90 -9.97
N GLY A 58 -7.33 5.82 -8.64
CA GLY A 58 -6.21 5.54 -7.74
C GLY A 58 -5.72 4.09 -7.81
N PHE A 59 -4.50 3.88 -7.33
CA PHE A 59 -3.86 2.56 -7.28
C PHE A 59 -4.32 1.78 -6.05
N ARG A 60 -4.70 0.52 -6.22
CA ARG A 60 -4.88 -0.41 -5.09
C ARG A 60 -3.53 -1.00 -4.74
N THR A 61 -3.13 -0.84 -3.50
CA THR A 61 -1.80 -1.19 -3.02
C THR A 61 -1.90 -2.08 -1.78
N LEU A 62 -0.98 -3.03 -1.67
CA LEU A 62 -0.79 -3.83 -0.47
C LEU A 62 0.23 -3.17 0.43
N ILE A 63 -0.14 -3.03 1.68
CA ILE A 63 0.69 -2.40 2.71
C ILE A 63 0.78 -3.38 3.87
N ALA A 64 1.99 -3.76 4.23
CA ALA A 64 2.25 -4.53 5.45
C ALA A 64 2.68 -3.58 6.56
N THR A 65 2.24 -3.82 7.78
CA THR A 65 2.71 -3.16 9.00
C THR A 65 3.07 -4.23 10.02
N ASN A 66 4.08 -3.97 10.85
CA ASN A 66 4.23 -4.73 12.08
C ASN A 66 3.20 -4.17 13.06
N ASN A 67 2.40 -5.03 13.71
CA ASN A 67 1.29 -4.68 14.61
C ASN A 67 1.62 -3.69 15.77
N GLU A 68 2.84 -3.17 15.83
CA GLU A 68 3.35 -2.16 16.76
C GLU A 68 3.48 -0.76 16.11
N ASP A 69 2.89 -0.54 14.92
CA ASP A 69 2.84 0.77 14.21
C ASP A 69 4.21 1.40 13.87
N VAL A 70 5.30 0.63 13.95
CA VAL A 70 6.65 1.18 13.81
C VAL A 70 7.02 1.39 12.33
N GLY A 71 6.43 0.63 11.40
CA GLY A 71 6.73 0.80 9.98
C GLY A 71 5.74 0.17 9.01
N PHE A 72 5.53 0.88 7.90
CA PHE A 72 4.70 0.44 6.78
C PHE A 72 5.55 0.07 5.57
N LEU A 73 5.31 -1.09 4.98
CA LEU A 73 6.00 -1.59 3.79
C LEU A 73 5.02 -1.73 2.63
N PHE A 74 5.29 -1.00 1.55
CA PHE A 74 4.55 -1.10 0.30
C PHE A 74 5.04 -2.31 -0.53
N LEU A 75 4.15 -3.25 -0.82
CA LEU A 75 4.49 -4.56 -1.41
C LEU A 75 4.18 -4.68 -2.90
N ALA A 76 2.92 -4.42 -3.30
CA ALA A 76 2.48 -4.63 -4.68
C ALA A 76 1.27 -3.76 -5.03
N PHE A 77 1.00 -3.59 -6.33
CA PHE A 77 -0.17 -2.91 -6.87
C PHE A 77 -1.07 -3.89 -7.65
N GLN A 78 -2.38 -3.71 -7.59
CA GLN A 78 -3.31 -4.48 -8.41
C GLN A 78 -3.74 -3.68 -9.64
N LYS A 79 -3.42 -4.19 -10.84
CA LYS A 79 -3.92 -3.68 -12.12
C LYS A 79 -5.18 -4.45 -12.50
N THR A 80 -6.33 -3.93 -12.08
CA THR A 80 -7.73 -4.22 -12.44
C THR A 80 -8.25 -5.66 -12.63
N ASN A 81 -7.47 -6.72 -12.90
CA ASN A 81 -8.01 -8.09 -13.00
C ASN A 81 -7.08 -9.12 -12.36
N ALA A 82 -7.60 -9.75 -11.30
CA ALA A 82 -7.14 -11.01 -10.67
C ALA A 82 -5.70 -11.09 -10.16
N VAL A 83 -5.50 -10.81 -8.87
CA VAL A 83 -4.62 -11.63 -8.02
C VAL A 83 -5.31 -11.85 -6.68
N THR A 84 -5.83 -13.06 -6.48
CA THR A 84 -6.15 -13.60 -5.16
C THR A 84 -4.83 -13.83 -4.46
N LEU A 85 -4.53 -13.06 -3.42
CA LEU A 85 -3.37 -13.31 -2.57
C LEU A 85 -3.73 -14.50 -1.68
N THR A 86 -3.48 -15.70 -2.16
CA THR A 86 -3.56 -16.90 -1.34
C THR A 86 -2.36 -16.88 -0.38
N HIS A 87 -2.62 -16.61 0.90
CA HIS A 87 -1.73 -16.80 2.05
C HIS A 87 -0.23 -16.50 1.81
N MET A 88 0.19 -15.26 2.05
CA MET A 88 1.60 -15.01 2.37
C MET A 88 1.89 -15.60 3.75
N LYS A 89 2.45 -16.81 3.81
CA LYS A 89 2.91 -17.41 5.06
C LYS A 89 4.01 -16.53 5.67
N LYS A 90 3.75 -16.13 6.92
CA LYS A 90 4.71 -15.53 7.85
C LYS A 90 5.97 -16.39 7.89
N LYS A 91 7.09 -15.92 7.33
CA LYS A 91 8.42 -16.40 7.71
C LYS A 91 8.92 -15.38 8.72
N LEU A 92 8.74 -15.72 10.00
CA LEU A 92 9.52 -15.17 11.11
C LEU A 92 10.97 -15.63 10.93
#